data_AF-A0A6N9BUF5-F1
#
_entry.id   AF-A0A6N9BUF5-F1
#
_cell.length_a   1.000
_cell.length_b   1.000
_cell.length_c   1.000
_cell.angle_alpha   90.00
_cell.angle_beta   90.00
_cell.angle_gamma   90.00
#
_symmetry.space_group_name_H-M   'P 1'
#
loop_
_entity.id
_entity.type
_entity.pdbx_description
1 polymer ?
#
loop_
_entity_poly.entity_id
_entity_poly.type
_entity_poly.pdbx_seq_one_letter_code
_entity_poly.pdbx_strand_id
1 'polypeptide(L)'
;MALALTLPALHALAHGSVSAEGDNAARTISFPDTAAHHTVIVDLHTHSVFSDGHVWPNVRVAEAQRDGLDGIAITEHLEWQPHRAHLPHPDRNAAFREAAAAALGIDLLVINGTEITRDPPAGHMNAIFVTDANALVGVVEEDAGLDPGAYYEAAATWPAREAVLAANDQGAFVFWNHAWWSRRSPNEPVVMTDLHADLAYLGKLHGIEIANGQVYSEAAHRLALAQDLTMIGTSDVHNLIDWDYEPHRGGHRPVTLVLAEERSQDGVKAALFAGRTVVLFRHLLIGRGQHLQPLLEAGLTLDKAARDARRGVVSVTLRNHTSSPFRLRSAPGADQTFAMHADLVDIAPHSTEQLRVTSDVPGPTLTLEFEVLSALTAPGTHPRLTLSHALRPVASD
;
A
#
# COMPACT_ATOMS: atom_id res chain seq x y z
N MET A 1 -34.86 32.63 20.48
CA MET A 1 -33.70 31.92 21.07
C MET A 1 -33.96 30.44 20.94
N ALA A 2 -33.44 29.80 19.88
CA ALA A 2 -33.46 28.35 19.75
C ALA A 2 -32.21 27.81 20.45
N LEU A 3 -32.43 27.01 21.49
CA LEU A 3 -31.38 26.38 22.26
C LEU A 3 -30.82 25.22 21.42
N ALA A 4 -29.60 25.39 20.91
CA ALA A 4 -28.86 24.33 20.25
C ALA A 4 -28.50 23.26 21.31
N LEU A 5 -29.10 22.07 21.20
CA LEU A 5 -28.56 20.88 21.83
C LEU A 5 -27.34 20.44 21.01
N THR A 6 -26.17 20.96 21.36
CA THR A 6 -24.90 20.34 21.02
C THR A 6 -24.81 19.02 21.79
N LEU A 7 -24.71 17.88 21.11
CA LEU A 7 -24.39 16.58 21.72
C LEU A 7 -22.91 16.55 22.13
N PRO A 8 -22.55 16.50 23.42
CA PRO A 8 -21.18 16.25 23.85
C PRO A 8 -21.20 14.93 24.65
N ALA A 9 -21.39 13.79 23.98
CA ALA A 9 -21.55 12.51 24.70
C ALA A 9 -20.88 11.29 24.06
N LEU A 10 -20.18 11.44 22.93
CA LEU A 10 -19.46 10.31 22.30
C LEU A 10 -17.98 10.20 22.71
N HIS A 11 -17.46 11.12 23.53
CA HIS A 11 -16.00 11.27 23.73
C HIS A 11 -15.50 10.68 25.06
N ALA A 12 -16.36 10.14 25.92
CA ALA A 12 -16.00 9.76 27.29
C ALA A 12 -15.52 8.31 27.46
N LEU A 13 -15.48 7.48 26.40
CA LEU A 13 -15.26 6.03 26.53
C LEU A 13 -14.16 5.43 25.63
N ALA A 14 -13.53 6.20 24.74
CA ALA A 14 -12.44 5.67 23.90
C ALA A 14 -11.19 5.39 24.76
N HIS A 15 -10.44 4.34 24.43
CA HIS A 15 -9.30 3.88 25.24
C HIS A 15 -8.08 4.83 25.24
N GLY A 16 -8.20 5.99 24.58
CA GLY A 16 -7.16 7.02 24.45
C GLY A 16 -6.14 6.73 23.35
N SER A 17 -5.13 7.58 23.21
CA SER A 17 -4.01 7.39 22.28
C SER A 17 -2.81 6.71 22.97
N VAL A 18 -2.05 5.94 22.21
CA VAL A 18 -0.74 5.43 22.64
C VAL A 18 0.32 6.44 22.22
N SER A 19 1.18 6.87 23.15
CA SER A 19 2.28 7.78 22.82
C SER A 19 3.28 7.11 21.88
N ALA A 20 3.41 7.67 20.68
CA ALA A 20 4.47 7.36 19.74
C ALA A 20 5.66 8.32 19.93
N GLU A 21 6.20 8.43 21.15
CA GLU A 21 7.47 9.13 21.36
C GLU A 21 8.65 8.32 20.77
N GLY A 22 9.41 8.96 19.90
CA GLY A 22 10.62 8.41 19.28
C GLY A 22 10.75 8.84 17.82
N ASP A 23 11.60 9.83 17.56
CA ASP A 23 11.99 10.19 16.20
C ASP A 23 12.87 9.07 15.64
N ASN A 24 12.37 8.35 14.62
CA ASN A 24 13.17 7.34 13.94
C ASN A 24 13.01 7.50 12.44
N ALA A 25 13.64 8.54 11.90
CA ALA A 25 13.71 8.81 10.46
C ALA A 25 14.12 7.58 9.61
N ALA A 26 14.81 6.59 10.20
CA ALA A 26 15.16 5.34 9.51
C ALA A 26 13.98 4.38 9.29
N ARG A 27 12.88 4.53 10.05
CA ARG A 27 11.66 3.73 9.97
C ARG A 27 10.62 4.34 9.02
N THR A 28 10.60 5.67 8.92
CA THR A 28 9.60 6.42 8.15
C THR A 28 9.65 6.09 6.66
N ILE A 29 8.51 5.64 6.13
CA ILE A 29 8.29 5.50 4.69
C ILE A 29 7.99 6.89 4.14
N SER A 30 8.75 7.34 3.15
CA SER A 30 8.53 8.63 2.49
C SER A 30 8.85 8.55 1.01
N PHE A 31 7.99 9.21 0.24
CA PHE A 31 8.08 9.33 -1.21
C PHE A 31 7.70 10.76 -1.59
N PRO A 32 8.31 11.33 -2.64
CA PRO A 32 7.89 12.61 -3.16
C PRO A 32 6.50 12.51 -3.80
N ASP A 33 5.80 13.63 -3.83
CA ASP A 33 4.63 13.79 -4.70
C ASP A 33 5.07 13.74 -6.17
N THR A 34 4.19 13.24 -7.04
CA THR A 34 4.41 13.32 -8.49
C THR A 34 4.08 14.71 -9.00
N ALA A 35 4.39 15.00 -10.27
CA ALA A 35 4.02 16.29 -10.87
C ALA A 35 2.50 16.59 -10.85
N ALA A 36 1.65 15.56 -10.79
CA ALA A 36 0.20 15.69 -10.93
C ALA A 36 -0.61 15.23 -9.69
N HIS A 37 0.01 14.50 -8.76
CA HIS A 37 -0.71 13.86 -7.65
C HIS A 37 0.15 13.85 -6.38
N HIS A 38 -0.54 13.95 -5.24
CA HIS A 38 0.04 13.62 -3.95
C HIS A 38 0.26 12.12 -3.82
N THR A 39 1.42 11.74 -3.27
CA THR A 39 1.71 10.34 -2.94
C THR A 39 1.26 10.08 -1.51
N VAL A 40 0.11 9.40 -1.37
CA VAL A 40 -0.52 9.06 -0.09
C VAL A 40 -0.21 7.61 0.27
N ILE A 41 0.49 7.38 1.37
CA ILE A 41 0.99 6.07 1.78
C ILE A 41 -0.03 5.40 2.71
N VAL A 42 -0.63 4.29 2.28
CA VAL A 42 -1.70 3.63 3.05
C VAL A 42 -1.47 2.14 3.26
N ASP A 43 -2.00 1.64 4.37
CA ASP A 43 -2.15 0.20 4.64
C ASP A 43 -3.64 -0.13 4.77
N LEU A 44 -4.18 -0.87 3.80
CA LEU A 44 -5.63 -1.04 3.63
C LEU A 44 -6.16 -2.36 4.20
N HIS A 45 -5.34 -3.10 4.95
CA HIS A 45 -5.74 -4.37 5.56
C HIS A 45 -5.04 -4.54 6.92
N THR A 46 -5.78 -4.32 8.00
CA THR A 46 -5.25 -4.42 9.37
C THR A 46 -6.30 -4.98 10.34
N HIS A 47 -5.83 -5.76 11.32
CA HIS A 47 -6.68 -6.43 12.30
C HIS A 47 -6.34 -6.05 13.74
N SER A 48 -7.35 -6.12 14.62
CA SER A 48 -7.21 -5.89 16.05
C SER A 48 -7.89 -7.01 16.84
N VAL A 49 -7.89 -6.89 18.17
CA VAL A 49 -8.58 -7.86 19.05
C VAL A 49 -10.09 -8.00 18.78
N PHE A 50 -10.70 -7.06 18.04
CA PHE A 50 -12.12 -7.11 17.67
C PHE A 50 -12.44 -8.21 16.63
N SER A 51 -11.43 -8.80 15.98
CA SER A 51 -11.53 -10.05 15.25
C SER A 51 -10.52 -11.06 15.80
N ASP A 52 -9.38 -11.24 15.14
CA ASP A 52 -8.32 -12.19 15.49
C ASP A 52 -6.92 -11.56 15.59
N GLY A 53 -6.81 -10.24 15.51
CA GLY A 53 -5.59 -9.52 15.84
C GLY A 53 -5.29 -9.50 17.34
N HIS A 54 -4.07 -9.13 17.71
CA HIS A 54 -3.56 -9.22 19.09
C HIS A 54 -3.40 -7.87 19.80
N VAL A 55 -3.78 -6.76 19.17
CA VAL A 55 -3.62 -5.40 19.71
C VAL A 55 -4.94 -4.63 19.71
N TRP A 56 -5.06 -3.62 20.58
CA TRP A 56 -6.21 -2.71 20.55
C TRP A 56 -6.14 -1.78 19.32
N PRO A 57 -7.27 -1.33 18.73
CA PRO A 57 -7.26 -0.51 17.51
C PRO A 57 -6.39 0.76 17.56
N ASN A 58 -6.25 1.40 18.71
CA ASN A 58 -5.39 2.58 18.87
C ASN A 58 -3.89 2.29 18.68
N VAL A 59 -3.45 1.03 18.85
CA VAL A 59 -2.08 0.61 18.56
C VAL A 59 -1.82 0.67 17.07
N ARG A 60 -2.79 0.30 16.21
CA ARG A 60 -2.65 0.41 14.75
C ARG A 60 -2.42 1.84 14.30
N VAL A 61 -3.11 2.79 14.91
CA VAL A 61 -2.91 4.23 14.68
C VAL A 61 -1.48 4.65 15.06
N ALA A 62 -1.00 4.25 16.24
CA ALA A 62 0.34 4.60 16.69
C ALA A 62 1.44 3.94 15.84
N GLU A 63 1.25 2.71 15.40
CA GLU A 63 2.15 2.02 14.48
C GLU A 63 2.21 2.73 13.12
N ALA A 64 1.06 3.11 12.56
CA ALA A 64 0.98 3.85 11.30
C ALA A 64 1.73 5.20 11.37
N GLN A 65 1.57 5.94 12.46
CA GLN A 65 2.28 7.20 12.69
C GLN A 65 3.81 6.98 12.77
N ARG A 66 4.26 5.93 13.45
CA ARG A 66 5.69 5.58 13.54
C ARG A 66 6.28 5.15 12.20
N ASP A 67 5.49 4.50 11.37
CA ASP A 67 5.88 4.05 10.04
C ASP A 67 5.81 5.18 8.99
N GLY A 68 5.23 6.33 9.33
CA GLY A 68 5.06 7.45 8.39
C GLY A 68 3.95 7.21 7.37
N LEU A 69 2.92 6.45 7.71
CA LEU A 69 1.76 6.27 6.85
C LEU A 69 0.86 7.50 6.91
N ASP A 70 0.22 7.81 5.79
CA ASP A 70 -0.82 8.84 5.69
C ASP A 70 -2.21 8.28 6.02
N GLY A 71 -2.41 6.95 5.94
CA GLY A 71 -3.68 6.34 6.31
C GLY A 71 -3.66 4.83 6.54
N ILE A 72 -4.67 4.36 7.27
CA ILE A 72 -4.91 2.93 7.52
C ILE A 72 -6.40 2.60 7.37
N ALA A 73 -6.71 1.39 6.92
CA ALA A 73 -8.06 0.83 7.04
C ALA A 73 -8.11 -0.18 8.18
N ILE A 74 -9.12 -0.05 9.04
CA ILE A 74 -9.45 -1.06 10.05
C ILE A 74 -10.40 -2.04 9.39
N THR A 75 -10.01 -3.31 9.25
CA THR A 75 -10.70 -4.28 8.39
C THR A 75 -10.97 -5.59 9.10
N GLU A 76 -11.51 -5.52 10.31
CA GLU A 76 -11.83 -6.71 11.11
C GLU A 76 -12.65 -7.73 10.29
N HIS A 77 -12.36 -9.02 10.51
CA HIS A 77 -13.17 -10.11 9.98
C HIS A 77 -14.63 -10.03 10.44
N LEU A 78 -15.58 -10.23 9.51
CA LEU A 78 -17.00 -10.31 9.85
C LEU A 78 -17.37 -11.68 10.45
N GLU A 79 -16.96 -12.75 9.78
CA GLU A 79 -17.35 -14.14 10.06
C GLU A 79 -16.39 -14.79 11.06
N TRP A 80 -15.11 -14.44 11.03
CA TRP A 80 -14.10 -15.03 11.90
C TRP A 80 -13.84 -14.17 13.14
N GLN A 81 -14.39 -14.58 14.29
CA GLN A 81 -14.19 -13.89 15.57
C GLN A 81 -13.78 -14.85 16.68
N PRO A 82 -12.52 -15.29 16.71
CA PRO A 82 -12.04 -16.23 17.73
C PRO A 82 -12.11 -15.67 19.15
N HIS A 83 -12.09 -14.34 19.32
CA HIS A 83 -12.19 -13.70 20.63
C HIS A 83 -13.63 -13.54 21.15
N ARG A 84 -14.66 -13.88 20.36
CA ARG A 84 -16.08 -13.59 20.66
C ARG A 84 -16.55 -14.02 22.05
N ALA A 85 -16.03 -15.14 22.57
CA ALA A 85 -16.37 -15.64 23.91
C ALA A 85 -15.92 -14.70 25.06
N HIS A 86 -14.91 -13.86 24.82
CA HIS A 86 -14.33 -12.95 25.81
C HIS A 86 -14.52 -11.47 25.43
N LEU A 87 -14.56 -11.17 24.13
CA LEU A 87 -14.78 -9.85 23.57
C LEU A 87 -15.86 -9.94 22.48
N PRO A 88 -17.15 -9.92 22.85
CA PRO A 88 -18.23 -9.88 21.88
C PRO A 88 -18.15 -8.60 21.04
N HIS A 89 -18.29 -8.73 19.72
CA HIS A 89 -18.24 -7.62 18.77
C HIS A 89 -19.57 -7.51 17.99
N PRO A 90 -20.68 -7.10 18.64
CA PRO A 90 -21.99 -7.01 18.02
C PRO A 90 -22.13 -5.83 17.05
N ASP A 91 -21.37 -4.75 17.24
CA ASP A 91 -21.34 -3.62 16.29
C ASP A 91 -20.02 -3.59 15.53
N ARG A 92 -20.08 -3.87 14.23
CA ARG A 92 -18.92 -4.07 13.35
C ARG A 92 -18.15 -2.81 13.01
N ASN A 93 -18.64 -1.66 13.43
CA ASN A 93 -17.96 -0.39 13.30
C ASN A 93 -17.18 -0.01 14.57
N ALA A 94 -17.22 -0.82 15.63
CA ALA A 94 -16.63 -0.46 16.93
C ALA A 94 -15.11 -0.28 16.85
N ALA A 95 -14.39 -1.20 16.21
CA ALA A 95 -12.94 -1.10 16.06
C ALA A 95 -12.51 0.15 15.27
N PHE A 96 -13.24 0.45 14.18
CA PHE A 96 -13.05 1.69 13.41
C PHE A 96 -13.24 2.93 14.27
N ARG A 97 -14.32 3.01 15.07
CA ARG A 97 -14.57 4.17 15.94
C ARG A 97 -13.49 4.34 17.01
N GLU A 98 -12.99 3.26 17.59
CA GLU A 98 -11.87 3.30 18.53
C GLU A 98 -10.60 3.85 17.87
N ALA A 99 -10.25 3.37 16.67
CA ALA A 99 -9.10 3.87 15.92
C ALA A 99 -9.29 5.35 15.50
N ALA A 100 -10.46 5.72 14.97
CA ALA A 100 -10.77 7.08 14.55
C ALA A 100 -10.71 8.06 15.74
N ALA A 101 -11.19 7.65 16.92
CA ALA A 101 -11.06 8.44 18.13
C ALA A 101 -9.58 8.63 18.55
N ALA A 102 -8.76 7.58 18.41
CA ALA A 102 -7.33 7.65 18.72
C ALA A 102 -6.53 8.52 17.74
N ALA A 103 -7.00 8.67 16.50
CA ALA A 103 -6.38 9.51 15.47
C ALA A 103 -6.81 10.99 15.54
N LEU A 104 -7.72 11.39 16.45
CA LEU A 104 -8.15 12.78 16.58
C LEU A 104 -6.95 13.70 16.89
N GLY A 105 -6.75 14.71 16.04
CA GLY A 105 -5.64 15.65 16.15
C GLY A 105 -4.30 15.14 15.60
N ILE A 106 -4.29 13.96 14.99
CA ILE A 106 -3.15 13.39 14.26
C ILE A 106 -3.47 13.48 12.76
N ASP A 107 -2.47 13.82 11.94
CA ASP A 107 -2.59 13.82 10.48
C ASP A 107 -2.49 12.38 9.94
N LEU A 108 -3.53 11.58 10.20
CA LEU A 108 -3.65 10.19 9.76
C LEU A 108 -5.11 9.89 9.36
N LEU A 109 -5.30 9.42 8.13
CA LEU A 109 -6.61 8.98 7.65
C LEU A 109 -6.94 7.61 8.25
N VAL A 110 -8.03 7.51 9.02
CA VAL A 110 -8.59 6.22 9.45
C VAL A 110 -9.80 5.91 8.57
N ILE A 111 -9.71 4.82 7.80
CA ILE A 111 -10.72 4.37 6.85
C ILE A 111 -11.56 3.26 7.49
N ASN A 112 -12.89 3.41 7.44
CA ASN A 112 -13.81 2.36 7.88
C ASN A 112 -13.81 1.23 6.85
N GLY A 113 -13.51 0.01 7.27
CA GLY A 113 -13.51 -1.16 6.42
C GLY A 113 -13.85 -2.43 7.18
N THR A 114 -13.85 -3.55 6.46
CA THR A 114 -14.08 -4.88 7.04
C THR A 114 -13.63 -5.95 6.06
N GLU A 115 -13.29 -7.13 6.58
CA GLU A 115 -12.94 -8.30 5.78
C GLU A 115 -14.10 -9.30 5.72
N ILE A 116 -14.63 -9.50 4.51
CA ILE A 116 -15.57 -10.58 4.19
C ILE A 116 -14.74 -11.86 4.09
N THR A 117 -14.93 -12.76 5.03
CA THR A 117 -14.04 -13.90 5.34
C THR A 117 -14.75 -15.21 5.06
N ARG A 118 -14.38 -15.88 3.97
CA ARG A 118 -15.03 -17.13 3.55
C ARG A 118 -14.00 -18.17 3.16
N ASP A 119 -14.36 -19.44 3.34
CA ASP A 119 -13.59 -20.52 2.74
C ASP A 119 -13.59 -20.43 1.20
N PRO A 120 -12.59 -21.02 0.51
CA PRO A 120 -12.63 -21.17 -0.94
C PRO A 120 -13.94 -21.82 -1.41
N PRO A 121 -14.52 -21.40 -2.56
CA PRO A 121 -13.87 -20.62 -3.61
C PRO A 121 -13.97 -19.11 -3.47
N ALA A 122 -14.78 -18.57 -2.55
CA ALA A 122 -14.92 -17.11 -2.41
C ALA A 122 -13.66 -16.48 -1.82
N GLY A 123 -13.05 -17.13 -0.85
CA GLY A 123 -11.89 -16.59 -0.15
C GLY A 123 -12.24 -15.31 0.59
N HIS A 124 -11.28 -14.43 0.73
CA HIS A 124 -11.39 -13.23 1.55
C HIS A 124 -11.43 -11.97 0.70
N MET A 125 -12.27 -11.00 1.05
CA MET A 125 -12.34 -9.71 0.35
C MET A 125 -12.52 -8.57 1.34
N ASN A 126 -11.66 -7.57 1.26
CA ASN A 126 -11.87 -6.34 2.01
C ASN A 126 -12.86 -5.42 1.29
N ALA A 127 -13.75 -4.82 2.08
CA ALA A 127 -14.57 -3.69 1.69
C ALA A 127 -14.15 -2.48 2.53
N ILE A 128 -13.61 -1.45 1.89
CA ILE A 128 -13.17 -0.22 2.56
C ILE A 128 -14.00 0.99 2.11
N PHE A 129 -14.04 2.05 2.93
CA PHE A 129 -14.99 3.16 2.84
C PHE A 129 -16.45 2.75 3.01
N VAL A 130 -16.70 1.73 3.84
CA VAL A 130 -18.06 1.35 4.23
C VAL A 130 -18.63 2.39 5.20
N THR A 131 -19.92 2.63 5.10
CA THR A 131 -20.68 3.48 6.03
C THR A 131 -21.23 2.70 7.22
N ASP A 132 -21.53 1.42 7.02
CA ASP A 132 -21.98 0.50 8.06
C ASP A 132 -21.55 -0.93 7.74
N ALA A 133 -20.59 -1.46 8.51
CA ALA A 133 -20.12 -2.83 8.39
C ALA A 133 -21.15 -3.87 8.90
N ASN A 134 -22.12 -3.50 9.73
CA ASN A 134 -23.16 -4.42 10.19
C ASN A 134 -24.04 -4.90 9.03
N ALA A 135 -24.27 -4.06 8.03
CA ALA A 135 -25.03 -4.39 6.83
C ALA A 135 -24.34 -5.44 5.92
N LEU A 136 -23.07 -5.80 6.22
CA LEU A 136 -22.29 -6.79 5.48
C LEU A 136 -22.24 -8.16 6.18
N VAL A 137 -23.06 -8.38 7.22
CA VAL A 137 -23.22 -9.71 7.81
C VAL A 137 -24.71 -10.04 8.00
N GLY A 138 -25.12 -11.21 7.51
CA GLY A 138 -26.52 -11.66 7.53
C GLY A 138 -26.90 -12.46 8.78
N VAL A 139 -26.10 -12.41 9.85
CA VAL A 139 -26.36 -13.13 11.09
C VAL A 139 -27.04 -12.20 12.10
N VAL A 140 -28.09 -12.69 12.77
CA VAL A 140 -28.75 -11.97 13.86
C VAL A 140 -27.90 -12.15 15.11
N GLU A 141 -27.31 -11.06 15.62
CA GLU A 141 -26.35 -11.10 16.73
C GLU A 141 -26.94 -11.72 18.02
N GLU A 142 -28.23 -11.47 18.28
CA GLU A 142 -28.95 -12.03 19.43
C GLU A 142 -29.02 -13.56 19.38
N ASP A 143 -29.05 -14.14 18.17
CA ASP A 143 -29.17 -15.57 17.94
C ASP A 143 -27.80 -16.27 17.82
N ALA A 144 -26.74 -15.51 17.52
CA ALA A 144 -25.45 -16.07 17.12
C ALA A 144 -24.60 -16.64 18.27
N GLY A 145 -25.03 -16.43 19.53
CA GLY A 145 -24.34 -16.94 20.72
C GLY A 145 -22.92 -16.40 20.88
N LEU A 146 -22.13 -17.03 21.76
CA LEU A 146 -20.74 -16.63 22.08
C LEU A 146 -19.68 -17.64 21.59
N ASP A 147 -20.10 -18.80 21.09
CA ASP A 147 -19.17 -19.81 20.56
C ASP A 147 -18.64 -19.35 19.18
N PRO A 148 -17.32 -19.17 19.01
CA PRO A 148 -16.76 -18.68 17.74
C PRO A 148 -17.02 -19.60 16.55
N GLY A 149 -17.02 -20.92 16.77
CA GLY A 149 -17.24 -21.90 15.71
C GLY A 149 -18.68 -21.88 15.21
N ALA A 150 -19.65 -21.92 16.13
CA ALA A 150 -21.06 -21.81 15.79
C ALA A 150 -21.40 -20.47 15.13
N TYR A 151 -20.79 -19.37 15.61
CA TYR A 151 -20.93 -18.06 14.98
C TYR A 151 -20.40 -18.07 13.55
N TYR A 152 -19.19 -18.60 13.32
CA TYR A 152 -18.59 -18.68 11.98
C TYR A 152 -19.50 -19.47 11.03
N GLU A 153 -19.97 -20.65 11.43
CA GLU A 153 -20.87 -21.47 10.60
C GLU A 153 -22.18 -20.74 10.27
N ALA A 154 -22.77 -20.02 11.24
CA ALA A 154 -24.00 -19.25 11.02
C ALA A 154 -23.76 -18.06 10.07
N ALA A 155 -22.73 -17.27 10.32
CA ALA A 155 -22.36 -16.14 9.47
C ALA A 155 -21.95 -16.59 8.05
N ALA A 156 -21.31 -17.77 7.96
CA ALA A 156 -20.88 -18.42 6.71
C ALA A 156 -22.05 -18.70 5.75
N THR A 157 -23.28 -18.85 6.27
CA THR A 157 -24.47 -19.16 5.45
C THR A 157 -24.93 -18.01 4.56
N TRP A 158 -24.66 -16.76 4.94
CA TRP A 158 -25.02 -15.63 4.10
C TRP A 158 -24.07 -15.55 2.89
N PRO A 159 -24.56 -15.48 1.64
CA PRO A 159 -23.67 -15.64 0.49
C PRO A 159 -22.64 -14.51 0.40
N ALA A 160 -21.38 -14.85 0.11
CA ALA A 160 -20.29 -13.89 -0.07
C ALA A 160 -20.63 -12.80 -1.09
N ARG A 161 -21.35 -13.16 -2.16
CA ARG A 161 -21.85 -12.22 -3.17
C ARG A 161 -22.73 -11.13 -2.56
N GLU A 162 -23.64 -11.49 -1.65
CA GLU A 162 -24.56 -10.53 -1.03
C GLU A 162 -23.79 -9.54 -0.14
N ALA A 163 -22.79 -10.00 0.60
CA ALA A 163 -21.92 -9.12 1.38
C ALA A 163 -21.15 -8.13 0.49
N VAL A 164 -20.61 -8.59 -0.65
CA VAL A 164 -19.95 -7.72 -1.63
C VAL A 164 -20.93 -6.71 -2.23
N LEU A 165 -22.16 -7.13 -2.57
CA LEU A 165 -23.18 -6.24 -3.12
C LEU A 165 -23.61 -5.19 -2.08
N ALA A 166 -23.82 -5.59 -0.82
CA ALA A 166 -24.13 -4.69 0.28
C ALA A 166 -23.02 -3.65 0.52
N ALA A 167 -21.75 -4.05 0.40
CA ALA A 167 -20.62 -3.12 0.43
C ALA A 167 -20.67 -2.11 -0.74
N ASN A 168 -20.94 -2.61 -1.94
CA ASN A 168 -21.03 -1.78 -3.15
C ASN A 168 -22.20 -0.80 -3.12
N ASP A 169 -23.33 -1.15 -2.49
CA ASP A 169 -24.48 -0.25 -2.33
C ASP A 169 -24.15 0.96 -1.43
N GLN A 170 -23.13 0.82 -0.58
CA GLN A 170 -22.55 1.91 0.21
C GLN A 170 -21.46 2.69 -0.56
N GLY A 171 -21.17 2.30 -1.80
CA GLY A 171 -20.07 2.83 -2.60
C GLY A 171 -18.69 2.45 -2.07
N ALA A 172 -18.57 1.32 -1.35
CA ALA A 172 -17.29 0.84 -0.84
C ALA A 172 -16.36 0.40 -1.98
N PHE A 173 -15.06 0.54 -1.76
CA PHE A 173 -14.04 -0.06 -2.63
C PHE A 173 -13.75 -1.48 -2.13
N VAL A 174 -14.16 -2.47 -2.92
CA VAL A 174 -13.94 -3.90 -2.64
C VAL A 174 -12.72 -4.44 -3.39
N PHE A 175 -11.83 -5.15 -2.70
CA PHE A 175 -10.68 -5.84 -3.30
C PHE A 175 -10.50 -7.27 -2.77
N TRP A 176 -9.92 -8.15 -3.60
CA TRP A 176 -9.67 -9.55 -3.26
C TRP A 176 -8.35 -9.70 -2.50
N ASN A 177 -8.42 -10.25 -1.29
CA ASN A 177 -7.27 -10.42 -0.40
C ASN A 177 -6.48 -11.68 -0.78
N HIS A 178 -5.15 -11.61 -0.62
CA HIS A 178 -4.18 -12.72 -0.67
C HIS A 178 -4.66 -13.95 -1.44
N ALA A 179 -4.95 -13.81 -2.74
CA ALA A 179 -5.64 -14.80 -3.58
C ALA A 179 -4.92 -16.16 -3.73
N TRP A 180 -3.70 -16.26 -3.20
CA TRP A 180 -2.86 -17.46 -3.13
C TRP A 180 -2.91 -18.15 -1.76
N TRP A 181 -3.74 -17.69 -0.83
CA TRP A 181 -3.81 -18.23 0.53
C TRP A 181 -5.16 -18.87 0.81
N SER A 182 -5.12 -19.99 1.52
CA SER A 182 -6.27 -20.57 2.22
C SER A 182 -5.81 -21.19 3.54
N ARG A 183 -6.76 -21.55 4.42
CA ARG A 183 -6.49 -22.33 5.64
C ARG A 183 -5.77 -23.66 5.36
N ARG A 184 -5.82 -24.18 4.12
CA ARG A 184 -5.18 -25.44 3.72
C ARG A 184 -3.75 -25.25 3.23
N SER A 185 -3.47 -24.14 2.56
CA SER A 185 -2.15 -23.86 1.98
C SER A 185 -1.91 -22.36 1.87
N PRO A 186 -0.73 -21.88 2.30
CA PRO A 186 -0.34 -20.48 2.13
C PRO A 186 0.15 -20.15 0.71
N ASN A 187 0.12 -21.11 -0.23
CA ASN A 187 0.59 -20.96 -1.61
C ASN A 187 -0.32 -21.72 -2.60
N GLU A 188 -1.63 -21.56 -2.49
CA GLU A 188 -2.58 -22.04 -3.49
C GLU A 188 -2.37 -21.32 -4.85
N PRO A 189 -2.65 -22.00 -5.98
CA PRO A 189 -2.70 -21.36 -7.28
C PRO A 189 -3.75 -20.25 -7.29
N VAL A 190 -3.40 -19.07 -7.78
CA VAL A 190 -4.36 -17.97 -8.01
C VAL A 190 -5.21 -18.33 -9.24
N VAL A 191 -6.48 -18.68 -8.99
CA VAL A 191 -7.45 -19.05 -10.03
C VAL A 191 -8.64 -18.11 -9.94
N MET A 192 -8.94 -17.40 -11.02
CA MET A 192 -10.16 -16.58 -11.11
C MET A 192 -11.38 -17.51 -11.09
N THR A 193 -12.17 -17.47 -10.02
CA THR A 193 -13.40 -18.26 -9.93
C THR A 193 -14.55 -17.56 -10.64
N ASP A 194 -15.64 -18.29 -10.92
CA ASP A 194 -16.85 -17.70 -11.53
C ASP A 194 -17.40 -16.54 -10.70
N LEU A 195 -17.35 -16.65 -9.36
CA LEU A 195 -17.78 -15.56 -8.47
C LEU A 195 -16.93 -14.30 -8.67
N HIS A 196 -15.60 -14.43 -8.66
CA HIS A 196 -14.72 -13.27 -8.83
C HIS A 196 -14.85 -12.68 -10.23
N ALA A 197 -14.93 -13.52 -11.26
CA ALA A 197 -15.09 -13.10 -12.66
C ALA A 197 -16.39 -12.31 -12.86
N ASP A 198 -17.51 -12.80 -12.32
CA ASP A 198 -18.78 -12.09 -12.36
C ASP A 198 -18.72 -10.74 -11.63
N LEU A 199 -18.14 -10.71 -10.43
CA LEU A 199 -18.04 -9.49 -9.64
C LEU A 199 -17.13 -8.45 -10.30
N ALA A 200 -16.01 -8.87 -10.91
CA ALA A 200 -15.14 -7.99 -11.68
C ALA A 200 -15.88 -7.44 -12.92
N TYR A 201 -16.56 -8.31 -13.68
CA TYR A 201 -17.34 -7.91 -14.85
C TYR A 201 -18.45 -6.90 -14.51
N LEU A 202 -19.12 -7.06 -13.37
CA LEU A 202 -20.15 -6.14 -12.89
C LEU A 202 -19.61 -4.86 -12.25
N GLY A 203 -18.29 -4.68 -12.19
CA GLY A 203 -17.66 -3.55 -11.51
C GLY A 203 -17.95 -3.52 -10.00
N LYS A 204 -17.97 -4.70 -9.38
CA LYS A 204 -18.22 -4.91 -7.93
C LYS A 204 -16.99 -5.42 -7.18
N LEU A 205 -16.00 -5.93 -7.89
CA LEU A 205 -14.65 -6.21 -7.42
C LEU A 205 -13.70 -5.25 -8.15
N HIS A 206 -12.99 -4.40 -7.42
CA HIS A 206 -12.27 -3.25 -7.97
C HIS A 206 -10.74 -3.39 -7.90
N GLY A 207 -10.27 -4.26 -7.01
CA GLY A 207 -8.86 -4.44 -6.74
C GLY A 207 -8.51 -5.88 -6.35
N ILE A 208 -7.22 -6.13 -6.26
CA ILE A 208 -6.65 -7.38 -5.76
C ILE A 208 -5.32 -7.08 -5.06
N GLU A 209 -5.09 -7.72 -3.93
CA GLU A 209 -3.77 -7.72 -3.30
C GLU A 209 -2.79 -8.47 -4.19
N ILE A 210 -1.67 -7.83 -4.54
CA ILE A 210 -0.55 -8.48 -5.21
C ILE A 210 0.61 -8.73 -4.25
N ALA A 211 0.60 -8.02 -3.12
CA ALA A 211 1.50 -8.23 -2.01
C ALA A 211 0.70 -8.16 -0.70
N ASN A 212 0.87 -9.18 0.14
CA ASN A 212 0.26 -9.25 1.45
C ASN A 212 1.28 -9.85 2.40
N GLY A 213 1.47 -9.22 3.56
CA GLY A 213 2.40 -9.72 4.55
C GLY A 213 3.83 -9.78 4.01
N GLN A 214 4.39 -11.00 4.03
CA GLN A 214 5.73 -11.31 3.54
C GLN A 214 5.77 -11.83 2.10
N VAL A 215 4.63 -11.87 1.40
CA VAL A 215 4.48 -12.52 0.09
C VAL A 215 4.13 -11.51 -1.00
N TYR A 216 4.82 -11.61 -2.12
CA TYR A 216 4.43 -11.00 -3.40
C TYR A 216 4.04 -12.11 -4.37
N SER A 217 2.86 -11.99 -4.97
CA SER A 217 2.31 -12.98 -5.90
C SER A 217 2.34 -12.47 -7.33
N GLU A 218 3.25 -13.02 -8.14
CA GLU A 218 3.27 -12.76 -9.59
C GLU A 218 1.98 -13.21 -10.29
N ALA A 219 1.31 -14.22 -9.76
CA ALA A 219 0.05 -14.71 -10.31
C ALA A 219 -1.08 -13.70 -10.08
N ALA A 220 -1.18 -13.14 -8.86
CA ALA A 220 -2.12 -12.06 -8.56
C ALA A 220 -1.78 -10.78 -9.35
N HIS A 221 -0.50 -10.44 -9.50
CA HIS A 221 -0.07 -9.31 -10.35
C HIS A 221 -0.48 -9.51 -11.82
N ARG A 222 -0.26 -10.69 -12.40
CA ARG A 222 -0.77 -11.03 -13.75
C ARG A 222 -2.29 -10.89 -13.84
N LEU A 223 -3.00 -11.38 -12.83
CA LEU A 223 -4.46 -11.32 -12.80
C LEU A 223 -4.97 -9.88 -12.70
N ALA A 224 -4.32 -9.05 -11.89
CA ALA A 224 -4.63 -7.62 -11.76
C ALA A 224 -4.56 -6.90 -13.11
N LEU A 225 -3.51 -7.19 -13.90
CA LEU A 225 -3.37 -6.65 -15.25
C LEU A 225 -4.42 -7.21 -16.21
N ALA A 226 -4.69 -8.52 -16.16
CA ALA A 226 -5.60 -9.19 -17.09
C ALA A 226 -7.08 -8.81 -16.88
N GLN A 227 -7.47 -8.46 -15.66
CA GLN A 227 -8.85 -8.12 -15.28
C GLN A 227 -9.04 -6.63 -15.01
N ASP A 228 -8.01 -5.82 -15.28
CA ASP A 228 -7.94 -4.40 -14.97
C ASP A 228 -8.31 -4.05 -13.50
N LEU A 229 -7.88 -4.88 -12.55
CA LEU A 229 -8.06 -4.64 -11.13
C LEU A 229 -6.95 -3.73 -10.60
N THR A 230 -7.31 -2.86 -9.65
CA THR A 230 -6.34 -2.04 -8.92
C THR A 230 -5.37 -2.92 -8.13
N MET A 231 -4.07 -2.62 -8.22
CA MET A 231 -3.04 -3.36 -7.50
C MET A 231 -2.93 -2.83 -6.07
N ILE A 232 -3.05 -3.73 -5.09
CA ILE A 232 -3.06 -3.39 -3.68
C ILE A 232 -1.92 -4.13 -2.96
N GLY A 233 -1.32 -3.47 -1.98
CA GLY A 233 -0.26 -3.98 -1.12
C GLY A 233 -0.55 -3.63 0.34
N THR A 234 -0.59 -4.62 1.21
CA THR A 234 -1.11 -4.47 2.58
C THR A 234 -0.41 -5.38 3.58
N SER A 235 -0.42 -4.98 4.84
CA SER A 235 0.29 -5.73 5.88
C SER A 235 -0.45 -6.97 6.34
N ASP A 236 -1.78 -6.93 6.37
CA ASP A 236 -2.63 -7.95 6.99
C ASP A 236 -2.13 -8.29 8.41
N VAL A 237 -1.81 -7.22 9.14
CA VAL A 237 -1.11 -7.33 10.41
C VAL A 237 -2.07 -7.77 11.52
N HIS A 238 -1.67 -8.85 12.20
CA HIS A 238 -2.37 -9.38 13.37
C HIS A 238 -1.57 -9.15 14.66
N ASN A 239 -0.24 -9.29 14.61
CA ASN A 239 0.67 -9.07 15.74
C ASN A 239 1.04 -7.58 15.90
N LEU A 240 1.99 -7.29 16.79
CA LEU A 240 2.73 -6.03 16.75
C LEU A 240 3.49 -5.92 15.44
N ILE A 241 3.40 -4.77 14.76
CA ILE A 241 4.03 -4.61 13.44
C ILE A 241 5.54 -4.85 13.47
N ASP A 242 6.20 -4.49 14.57
CA ASP A 242 7.65 -4.62 14.72
C ASP A 242 8.13 -6.06 14.74
N TRP A 243 7.27 -7.01 15.12
CA TRP A 243 7.60 -8.43 15.17
C TRP A 243 7.60 -9.06 13.79
N ASP A 244 6.70 -8.60 12.92
CA ASP A 244 6.52 -9.16 11.59
C ASP A 244 7.50 -8.54 10.57
N TYR A 245 7.92 -7.29 10.77
CA TYR A 245 8.66 -6.52 9.76
C TYR A 245 10.03 -5.99 10.19
N GLU A 246 10.43 -6.14 11.46
CA GLU A 246 11.77 -5.78 11.97
C GLU A 246 12.31 -4.42 11.48
N PRO A 247 11.63 -3.28 11.74
CA PRO A 247 12.03 -1.96 11.21
C PRO A 247 13.43 -1.50 11.64
N HIS A 248 13.92 -1.99 12.78
CA HIS A 248 15.29 -1.78 13.24
C HIS A 248 16.37 -2.43 12.36
N ARG A 249 15.98 -3.28 11.40
CA ARG A 249 16.83 -3.89 10.36
C ARG A 249 16.54 -3.35 8.96
N GLY A 250 15.76 -2.27 8.85
CA GLY A 250 15.36 -1.67 7.57
C GLY A 250 14.21 -2.39 6.87
N GLY A 251 13.51 -3.30 7.57
CA GLY A 251 12.27 -3.88 7.06
C GLY A 251 11.08 -2.94 7.28
N HIS A 252 10.02 -3.15 6.53
CA HIS A 252 8.77 -2.40 6.67
C HIS A 252 7.62 -3.25 6.15
N ARG A 253 6.40 -2.91 6.59
CA ARG A 253 5.19 -3.50 6.05
C ARG A 253 5.04 -3.16 4.57
N PRO A 254 4.47 -4.04 3.74
CA PRO A 254 3.99 -3.62 2.43
C PRO A 254 2.90 -2.55 2.58
N VAL A 255 2.93 -1.58 1.67
CA VAL A 255 1.98 -0.47 1.65
C VAL A 255 1.56 -0.19 0.21
N THR A 256 0.44 0.49 0.07
CA THR A 256 -0.02 1.03 -1.22
C THR A 256 0.26 2.53 -1.24
N LEU A 257 1.01 2.97 -2.25
CA LEU A 257 1.18 4.39 -2.58
C LEU A 257 0.02 4.77 -3.51
N VAL A 258 -0.91 5.56 -2.99
CA VAL A 258 -2.09 6.04 -3.73
C VAL A 258 -1.79 7.43 -4.27
N LEU A 259 -1.87 7.58 -5.60
CA LEU A 259 -1.62 8.85 -6.28
C LEU A 259 -2.92 9.65 -6.35
N ALA A 260 -3.18 10.45 -5.31
CA ALA A 260 -4.42 11.19 -5.11
C ALA A 260 -4.30 12.66 -5.51
N GLU A 261 -5.42 13.25 -5.94
CA GLU A 261 -5.49 14.70 -6.25
C GLU A 261 -5.46 15.57 -4.98
N GLU A 262 -5.80 14.99 -3.83
CA GLU A 262 -5.74 15.61 -2.51
C GLU A 262 -5.50 14.56 -1.43
N ARG A 263 -4.88 14.97 -0.31
CA ARG A 263 -4.62 14.12 0.87
C ARG A 263 -5.87 14.00 1.74
N SER A 264 -6.93 13.41 1.20
CA SER A 264 -8.23 13.21 1.88
C SER A 264 -8.76 11.79 1.66
N GLN A 265 -9.73 11.35 2.46
CA GLN A 265 -10.38 10.05 2.23
C GLN A 265 -11.06 9.99 0.85
N ASP A 266 -11.67 11.08 0.39
CA ASP A 266 -12.31 11.16 -0.93
C ASP A 266 -11.28 11.09 -2.06
N GLY A 267 -10.16 11.80 -1.91
CA GLY A 267 -9.04 11.76 -2.86
C GLY A 267 -8.42 10.37 -2.97
N VAL A 268 -8.18 9.70 -1.83
CA VAL A 268 -7.68 8.32 -1.78
C VAL A 268 -8.69 7.36 -2.42
N LYS A 269 -9.98 7.46 -2.05
CA LYS A 269 -11.05 6.63 -2.62
C LYS A 269 -11.12 6.79 -4.14
N ALA A 270 -11.16 8.02 -4.64
CA ALA A 270 -11.22 8.30 -6.08
C ALA A 270 -9.99 7.75 -6.82
N ALA A 271 -8.79 7.86 -6.24
CA ALA A 271 -7.58 7.33 -6.83
C ALA A 271 -7.55 5.79 -6.85
N LEU A 272 -8.06 5.13 -5.82
CA LEU A 272 -8.22 3.68 -5.78
C LEU A 272 -9.17 3.19 -6.88
N PHE A 273 -10.36 3.80 -7.03
CA PHE A 273 -11.28 3.48 -8.13
C PHE A 273 -10.68 3.73 -9.52
N ALA A 274 -9.79 4.72 -9.64
CA ALA A 274 -9.07 5.01 -10.88
C ALA A 274 -7.82 4.13 -11.11
N GLY A 275 -7.53 3.18 -10.22
CA GLY A 275 -6.36 2.30 -10.34
C GLY A 275 -5.01 3.01 -10.18
N ARG A 276 -4.99 4.24 -9.65
CA ARG A 276 -3.80 5.09 -9.51
C ARG A 276 -2.93 4.69 -8.32
N THR A 277 -2.40 3.46 -8.36
CA THR A 277 -1.62 2.89 -7.25
C THR A 277 -0.24 2.39 -7.68
N VAL A 278 0.69 2.43 -6.72
CA VAL A 278 1.98 1.73 -6.75
C VAL A 278 2.14 0.98 -5.42
N VAL A 279 2.37 -0.32 -5.47
CA VAL A 279 2.64 -1.15 -4.29
C VAL A 279 4.12 -1.08 -3.95
N LEU A 280 4.42 -0.77 -2.69
CA LEU A 280 5.76 -0.93 -2.12
C LEU A 280 5.81 -2.26 -1.36
N PHE A 281 6.61 -3.21 -1.85
CA PHE A 281 6.84 -4.50 -1.19
C PHE A 281 8.35 -4.74 -1.06
N ARG A 282 8.86 -4.73 0.17
CA ARG A 282 10.30 -4.71 0.43
C ARG A 282 10.95 -3.59 -0.41
N HIS A 283 11.91 -3.92 -1.26
CA HIS A 283 12.60 -2.97 -2.13
C HIS A 283 11.96 -2.82 -3.52
N LEU A 284 10.78 -3.38 -3.76
CA LEU A 284 10.11 -3.33 -5.06
C LEU A 284 8.99 -2.30 -5.08
N LEU A 285 9.00 -1.45 -6.10
CA LEU A 285 7.87 -0.61 -6.51
C LEU A 285 7.13 -1.29 -7.66
N ILE A 286 5.85 -1.60 -7.47
CA ILE A 286 5.08 -2.40 -8.41
C ILE A 286 3.81 -1.65 -8.80
N GLY A 287 3.61 -1.37 -10.09
CA GLY A 287 2.43 -0.64 -10.54
C GLY A 287 2.35 -0.52 -12.05
N ARG A 288 1.18 -0.12 -12.57
CA ARG A 288 1.00 0.15 -14.00
C ARG A 288 1.97 1.25 -14.45
N GLY A 289 2.58 1.11 -15.63
CA GLY A 289 3.60 2.05 -16.12
C GLY A 289 3.15 3.51 -16.09
N GLN A 290 1.90 3.80 -16.43
CA GLN A 290 1.31 5.15 -16.40
C GLN A 290 1.24 5.81 -15.01
N HIS A 291 1.31 5.03 -13.93
CA HIS A 291 1.29 5.51 -12.54
C HIS A 291 2.66 5.36 -11.87
N LEU A 292 3.39 4.30 -12.20
CA LEU A 292 4.73 4.05 -11.69
C LEU A 292 5.76 5.04 -12.27
N GLN A 293 5.67 5.38 -13.55
CA GLN A 293 6.64 6.24 -14.23
C GLN A 293 6.76 7.63 -13.58
N PRO A 294 5.66 8.38 -13.33
CA PRO A 294 5.75 9.69 -12.67
C PRO A 294 6.36 9.62 -11.27
N LEU A 295 6.14 8.52 -10.53
CA LEU A 295 6.73 8.31 -9.21
C LEU A 295 8.24 8.09 -9.30
N LEU A 296 8.72 7.31 -10.27
CA LEU A 296 10.15 7.08 -10.48
C LEU A 296 10.87 8.37 -10.89
N GLU A 297 10.25 9.18 -11.75
CA GLU A 297 10.77 10.48 -12.19
C GLU A 297 10.87 11.50 -11.05
N ALA A 298 9.89 11.50 -10.13
CA ALA A 298 9.97 12.30 -8.91
C ALA A 298 10.99 11.72 -7.91
N GLY A 299 11.13 10.39 -7.88
CA GLY A 299 11.93 9.67 -6.90
C GLY A 299 13.44 9.69 -7.13
N LEU A 300 13.91 9.80 -8.37
CA LEU A 300 15.34 9.82 -8.71
C LEU A 300 15.68 10.98 -9.64
N THR A 301 16.56 11.86 -9.20
CA THR A 301 16.99 13.03 -9.99
C THR A 301 18.47 12.97 -10.36
N LEU A 302 18.79 13.56 -11.52
CA LEU A 302 20.17 13.87 -11.92
C LEU A 302 20.46 15.33 -11.58
N ASP A 303 21.02 15.56 -10.39
CA ASP A 303 21.19 16.91 -9.82
C ASP A 303 22.35 17.69 -10.45
N LYS A 304 23.36 16.99 -10.95
CA LYS A 304 24.56 17.60 -11.54
C LYS A 304 25.12 16.74 -12.66
N ALA A 305 25.60 17.40 -13.71
CA ALA A 305 26.43 16.81 -14.75
C ALA A 305 27.52 17.80 -15.18
N ALA A 306 28.79 17.41 -15.04
CA ALA A 306 29.96 18.25 -15.34
C ALA A 306 31.01 17.46 -16.15
N ARG A 307 31.42 18.03 -17.29
CA ARG A 307 32.49 17.45 -18.11
C ARG A 307 33.84 17.63 -17.42
N ASP A 308 34.64 16.57 -17.42
CA ASP A 308 36.06 16.65 -17.13
C ASP A 308 36.83 16.53 -18.46
N ALA A 309 37.20 17.67 -19.06
CA ALA A 309 37.93 17.70 -20.33
C ALA A 309 39.32 17.06 -20.25
N ARG A 310 39.93 16.96 -19.06
CA ARG A 310 41.26 16.34 -18.90
C ARG A 310 41.17 14.81 -18.91
N ARG A 311 39.99 14.26 -18.57
CA ARG A 311 39.78 12.82 -18.38
C ARG A 311 38.80 12.17 -19.38
N GLY A 312 38.11 12.95 -20.20
CA GLY A 312 37.17 12.43 -21.20
C GLY A 312 35.93 11.77 -20.57
N VAL A 313 35.55 12.17 -19.36
CA VAL A 313 34.39 11.63 -18.63
C VAL A 313 33.46 12.74 -18.17
N VAL A 314 32.21 12.39 -17.88
CA VAL A 314 31.25 13.28 -17.22
C VAL A 314 31.03 12.82 -15.78
N SER A 315 31.30 13.69 -14.83
CA SER A 315 30.93 13.45 -13.42
C SER A 315 29.45 13.79 -13.24
N VAL A 316 28.68 12.85 -12.70
CA VAL A 316 27.25 13.04 -12.43
C VAL A 316 26.92 12.80 -10.97
N THR A 317 25.84 13.43 -10.51
CA THR A 317 25.31 13.25 -9.16
C THR A 317 23.85 12.83 -9.26
N LEU A 318 23.55 11.61 -8.86
CA LEU A 318 22.19 11.07 -8.78
C LEU A 318 21.69 11.16 -7.34
N ARG A 319 20.43 11.53 -7.13
CA ARG A 319 19.84 11.64 -5.79
C ARG A 319 18.52 10.88 -5.72
N ASN A 320 18.44 9.97 -4.75
CA ASN A 320 17.23 9.23 -4.42
C ASN A 320 16.46 9.99 -3.33
N HIS A 321 15.20 10.32 -3.60
CA HIS A 321 14.29 11.04 -2.69
C HIS A 321 13.25 10.11 -2.04
N THR A 322 13.44 8.79 -2.16
CA THR A 322 12.46 7.79 -1.71
C THR A 322 13.03 6.89 -0.62
N SER A 323 12.13 6.25 0.13
CA SER A 323 12.48 5.18 1.07
C SER A 323 12.80 3.84 0.38
N SER A 324 12.67 3.72 -0.96
CA SER A 324 13.06 2.53 -1.71
C SER A 324 14.43 2.71 -2.37
N PRO A 325 15.32 1.69 -2.40
CA PRO A 325 16.56 1.79 -3.15
C PRO A 325 16.29 1.81 -4.66
N PHE A 326 17.10 2.54 -5.41
CA PHE A 326 17.15 2.41 -6.88
C PHE A 326 18.27 1.44 -7.25
N ARG A 327 17.88 0.27 -7.78
CA ARG A 327 18.81 -0.64 -8.46
C ARG A 327 18.65 -0.45 -9.95
N LEU A 328 19.66 0.13 -10.59
CA LEU A 328 19.62 0.55 -11.98
C LEU A 328 20.55 -0.30 -12.81
N ARG A 329 20.12 -0.64 -14.03
CA ARG A 329 20.99 -1.19 -15.07
C ARG A 329 20.98 -0.28 -16.28
N SER A 330 22.11 -0.08 -16.95
CA SER A 330 22.12 0.63 -18.24
C SER A 330 21.11 0.01 -19.20
N ALA A 331 20.26 0.83 -19.80
CA ALA A 331 19.23 0.32 -20.69
C ALA A 331 19.85 -0.36 -21.92
N PRO A 332 19.27 -1.47 -22.41
CA PRO A 332 19.71 -2.09 -23.67
C PRO A 332 19.71 -1.06 -24.81
N GLY A 333 20.87 -0.88 -25.43
CA GLY A 333 21.11 0.07 -26.53
C GLY A 333 21.62 1.46 -26.10
N ALA A 334 21.73 1.75 -24.80
CA ALA A 334 22.29 3.00 -24.31
C ALA A 334 23.82 3.04 -24.50
N ASP A 335 24.35 4.19 -24.91
CA ASP A 335 25.80 4.43 -25.12
C ASP A 335 26.55 4.82 -23.83
N GLN A 336 25.91 4.65 -22.68
CA GLN A 336 26.47 5.01 -21.38
C GLN A 336 27.30 3.86 -20.79
N THR A 337 28.50 4.17 -20.34
CA THR A 337 29.33 3.26 -19.54
C THR A 337 29.85 3.99 -18.29
N PHE A 338 30.29 3.25 -17.28
CA PHE A 338 30.74 3.82 -16.01
C PHE A 338 32.20 3.43 -15.73
N ALA A 339 33.04 4.40 -15.39
CA ALA A 339 34.48 4.16 -15.19
C ALA A 339 34.81 3.38 -13.90
N MET A 340 33.90 3.38 -12.91
CA MET A 340 34.10 2.79 -11.58
C MET A 340 33.00 1.77 -11.20
N HIS A 341 32.04 1.55 -12.10
CA HIS A 341 30.92 0.64 -11.89
C HIS A 341 30.79 -0.24 -13.14
N ALA A 342 30.17 -1.41 -13.00
CA ALA A 342 29.69 -2.16 -14.15
C ALA A 342 28.48 -1.44 -14.77
N ASP A 343 27.64 -2.16 -15.51
CA ASP A 343 26.35 -1.66 -15.99
C ASP A 343 25.29 -1.54 -14.89
N LEU A 344 25.60 -1.91 -13.65
CA LEU A 344 24.72 -1.88 -12.47
C LEU A 344 25.12 -0.77 -11.49
N VAL A 345 24.14 0.01 -11.05
CA VAL A 345 24.28 1.05 -10.02
C VAL A 345 23.21 0.87 -8.95
N ASP A 346 23.64 0.78 -7.68
CA ASP A 346 22.74 0.76 -6.53
C ASP A 346 22.79 2.13 -5.83
N ILE A 347 21.63 2.74 -5.58
CA ILE A 347 21.48 4.03 -4.89
C ILE A 347 20.59 3.81 -3.68
N ALA A 348 21.14 3.98 -2.49
CA ALA A 348 20.44 3.75 -1.24
C ALA A 348 19.28 4.76 -1.05
N PRO A 349 18.26 4.43 -0.21
CA PRO A 349 17.20 5.37 0.16
C PRO A 349 17.77 6.71 0.65
N HIS A 350 17.12 7.82 0.27
CA HIS A 350 17.47 9.19 0.72
C HIS A 350 18.95 9.58 0.55
N SER A 351 19.65 8.96 -0.39
CA SER A 351 21.09 9.11 -0.59
C SER A 351 21.44 9.80 -1.90
N THR A 352 22.72 10.13 -2.05
CA THR A 352 23.29 10.69 -3.27
C THR A 352 24.46 9.83 -3.71
N GLU A 353 24.48 9.46 -4.99
CA GLU A 353 25.54 8.67 -5.61
C GLU A 353 26.26 9.48 -6.68
N GLN A 354 27.59 9.40 -6.70
CA GLN A 354 28.42 10.08 -7.70
C GLN A 354 28.99 9.07 -8.69
N LEU A 355 28.62 9.20 -9.96
CA LEU A 355 29.13 8.33 -11.02
C LEU A 355 30.04 9.10 -11.96
N ARG A 356 30.96 8.36 -12.60
CA ARG A 356 31.75 8.85 -13.73
C ARG A 356 31.29 8.14 -14.98
N VAL A 357 30.59 8.87 -15.83
CA VAL A 357 30.05 8.37 -17.09
C VAL A 357 31.10 8.55 -18.18
N THR A 358 31.51 7.45 -18.77
CA THR A 358 32.27 7.41 -20.02
C THR A 358 31.24 7.45 -21.16
N SER A 359 31.11 8.61 -21.79
CA SER A 359 30.23 8.81 -22.93
C SER A 359 30.79 9.94 -23.79
N ASP A 360 30.91 9.69 -25.10
CA ASP A 360 31.17 10.71 -26.11
C ASP A 360 29.88 11.50 -26.34
N VAL A 361 29.49 12.34 -25.39
CA VAL A 361 28.36 13.25 -25.60
C VAL A 361 28.88 14.41 -26.46
N PRO A 362 28.41 14.65 -27.69
CA PRO A 362 28.82 15.82 -28.46
C PRO A 362 28.01 17.09 -28.10
N GLY A 363 26.87 16.93 -27.43
CA GLY A 363 25.90 18.00 -27.16
C GLY A 363 26.01 18.69 -25.79
N PRO A 364 25.17 19.72 -25.54
CA PRO A 364 25.14 20.46 -24.27
C PRO A 364 24.34 19.76 -23.16
N THR A 365 23.76 18.59 -23.42
CA THR A 365 22.93 17.84 -22.47
C THR A 365 23.43 16.41 -22.38
N LEU A 366 23.57 15.89 -21.17
CA LEU A 366 23.74 14.47 -20.92
C LEU A 366 22.36 13.84 -20.73
N THR A 367 22.14 12.70 -21.38
CA THR A 367 20.99 11.84 -21.14
C THR A 367 21.49 10.48 -20.70
N LEU A 368 20.91 9.96 -19.62
CA LEU A 368 21.16 8.63 -19.10
C LEU A 368 19.86 7.82 -19.15
N GLU A 369 19.94 6.58 -19.63
CA GLU A 369 18.83 5.66 -19.77
C GLU A 369 19.07 4.40 -18.96
N PHE A 370 18.14 4.08 -18.07
CA PHE A 370 18.22 2.94 -17.16
C PHE A 370 17.02 2.03 -17.28
N GLU A 371 17.21 0.73 -17.08
CA GLU A 371 16.17 -0.15 -16.55
C GLU A 371 16.19 -0.08 -15.02
N VAL A 372 15.02 0.11 -14.40
CA VAL A 372 14.88 0.18 -12.94
C VAL A 372 14.54 -1.20 -12.40
N LEU A 373 15.55 -1.94 -11.95
CA LEU A 373 15.41 -3.33 -11.50
C LEU A 373 14.67 -3.46 -10.15
N SER A 374 14.64 -2.39 -9.36
CA SER A 374 13.82 -2.29 -8.15
C SER A 374 12.37 -1.88 -8.41
N ALA A 375 11.92 -1.92 -9.68
CA ALA A 375 10.55 -1.59 -10.06
C ALA A 375 9.98 -2.59 -11.08
N LEU A 376 8.66 -2.82 -11.05
CA LEU A 376 7.96 -3.77 -11.91
C LEU A 376 6.67 -3.17 -12.48
N THR A 377 6.49 -3.29 -13.79
CA THR A 377 5.23 -2.93 -14.49
C THR A 377 4.36 -4.14 -14.81
N ALA A 378 4.98 -5.31 -14.88
CA ALA A 378 4.40 -6.63 -14.94
C ALA A 378 5.42 -7.62 -14.34
N PRO A 379 5.06 -8.87 -14.02
CA PRO A 379 6.04 -9.84 -13.55
C PRO A 379 7.23 -9.98 -14.51
N GLY A 380 8.44 -9.89 -13.95
CA GLY A 380 9.69 -9.92 -14.71
C GLY A 380 9.93 -8.73 -15.66
N THR A 381 9.09 -7.69 -15.64
CA THR A 381 9.18 -6.56 -16.58
C THR A 381 9.49 -5.26 -15.85
N HIS A 382 10.69 -4.73 -16.08
CA HIS A 382 11.20 -3.51 -15.44
C HIS A 382 10.93 -2.27 -16.31
N PRO A 383 10.50 -1.13 -15.71
CA PRO A 383 10.35 0.12 -16.45
C PRO A 383 11.69 0.73 -16.84
N ARG A 384 11.67 1.59 -17.86
CA ARG A 384 12.82 2.42 -18.25
C ARG A 384 12.70 3.81 -17.65
N LEU A 385 13.82 4.37 -17.20
CA LEU A 385 13.91 5.74 -16.69
C LEU A 385 14.97 6.51 -17.47
N THR A 386 14.59 7.70 -17.96
CA THR A 386 15.48 8.61 -18.66
C THR A 386 15.74 9.82 -17.79
N LEU A 387 17.02 10.13 -17.52
CA LEU A 387 17.44 11.28 -16.75
C LEU A 387 18.30 12.19 -17.62
N SER A 388 17.93 13.47 -17.70
CA SER A 388 18.65 14.45 -18.51
C SER A 388 19.07 15.65 -17.68
N HIS A 389 20.29 16.15 -17.93
CA HIS A 389 20.79 17.35 -17.28
C HIS A 389 21.73 18.12 -18.22
N ALA A 390 21.63 19.46 -18.19
CA ALA A 390 22.50 20.33 -18.95
C ALA A 390 23.97 20.19 -18.49
N LEU A 391 24.89 19.99 -19.42
CA LEU A 391 26.31 19.87 -19.12
C LEU A 391 26.88 21.25 -18.84
N ARG A 392 27.41 21.44 -17.64
CA ARG A 392 28.17 22.66 -17.34
C ARG A 392 29.44 22.68 -18.20
N PRO A 393 29.76 23.80 -18.89
CA PRO A 393 31.01 23.92 -19.60
C PRO A 393 32.18 23.79 -18.64
N VAL A 394 33.29 23.24 -19.14
CA VAL A 394 34.54 23.20 -18.38
C VAL A 394 34.99 24.64 -18.17
N ALA A 395 35.18 25.06 -16.92
CA ALA A 395 35.81 26.34 -16.65
C ALA A 395 37.19 26.32 -17.31
N SER A 396 37.41 27.23 -18.25
CA SER A 396 38.72 27.46 -18.84
C SER A 396 39.60 28.09 -17.75
N ASP A 397 40.54 27.32 -17.22
CA ASP A 397 41.69 27.87 -16.48
C ASP A 397 42.60 28.67 -17.43
#